data_AF-A0A078K1E6-F1
#
_entry.id   AF-A0A078K1E6-F1
#
_cell.length_a   1.000
_cell.length_b   1.000
_cell.length_c   1.000
_cell.angle_alpha   90.00
_cell.angle_beta   90.00
_cell.angle_gamma   90.00
#
_symmetry.space_group_name_H-M   'P 1'
#
loop_
_entity.id
_entity.type
_entity.pdbx_description
1 polymer ?
#
loop_
_entity_poly.entity_id
_entity_poly.type
_entity_poly.pdbx_seq_one_letter_code
_entity_poly.pdbx_strand_id
1 'polypeptide(L)'
;MGLNRVTLVCSAIVWLSISGLSHAGVTSNYTRVAEPSEEMPLETFPPPAGLNAPEQVHITQGDHNGRGMIISWVTPINDDGSNVVQYWVADGDESTKKSAEASTSTYRYYDYASGFLHHATIKKLEYSTKYFYELGTGRSTRRFSFTTPPKAGPDVPYTFGVIGDLGQTYASNQTLYNYMSNPKGQAVLFVGDLSYADDHPNHDQRKWDSYGRFVEPSAAYQPWIWAAGNHEIDYAPSIGETQAFKPYKNRYHVPYRASQSTSPL
;
A
#
# COMPACT_ATOMS: atom_id res chain seq x y z
N MET A 1 62.74 -8.31 37.43
CA MET A 1 61.54 -9.17 37.39
C MET A 1 61.19 -9.40 35.93
N GLY A 2 61.58 -10.55 35.37
CA GLY A 2 61.28 -10.89 33.99
C GLY A 2 59.80 -11.23 33.85
N LEU A 3 59.10 -10.59 32.92
CA LEU A 3 57.72 -10.94 32.60
C LEU A 3 57.67 -12.42 32.20
N ASN A 4 56.90 -13.23 32.93
CA ASN A 4 56.78 -14.66 32.68
C ASN A 4 56.22 -14.85 31.25
N ARG A 5 56.94 -15.62 30.41
CA ARG A 5 56.56 -15.88 29.02
C ARG A 5 55.13 -16.40 28.88
N VAL A 6 54.65 -17.15 29.87
CA VAL A 6 53.27 -17.66 29.91
C VAL A 6 52.27 -16.51 30.02
N THR A 7 52.54 -15.51 30.86
CA THR A 7 51.68 -14.33 31.02
C THR A 7 51.60 -13.53 29.73
N LEU A 8 52.73 -13.37 29.04
CA LEU A 8 52.80 -12.67 27.74
C LEU A 8 51.98 -13.37 26.65
N VAL A 9 52.06 -14.71 26.60
CA VAL A 9 51.26 -15.52 25.65
C VAL A 9 49.78 -15.48 25.99
N CYS A 10 49.41 -15.61 27.27
CA CYS A 10 48.01 -15.49 27.69
C CYS A 10 47.44 -14.10 27.39
N SER A 11 48.21 -13.03 27.65
CA SER A 11 47.80 -11.66 27.30
C SER A 11 47.64 -11.49 25.78
N ALA A 12 48.54 -12.03 24.97
CA ALA A 12 48.42 -11.96 23.51
C ALA A 12 47.20 -12.72 22.98
N ILE A 13 46.88 -13.90 23.54
CA ILE A 13 45.69 -14.68 23.19
C ILE A 13 44.41 -13.93 23.59
N VAL A 14 44.39 -13.33 24.79
CA VAL A 14 43.25 -12.51 25.25
C VAL A 14 43.06 -11.31 24.31
N TRP A 15 44.12 -10.58 23.96
CA TRP A 15 44.04 -9.48 23.00
C TRP A 15 43.55 -9.92 21.62
N LEU A 16 44.04 -11.06 21.11
CA LEU A 16 43.59 -11.63 19.84
C LEU A 16 42.12 -12.10 19.86
N SER A 17 41.65 -12.57 21.02
CA SER A 17 40.25 -13.00 21.21
C SER A 17 39.27 -11.84 21.42
N ILE A 18 39.74 -10.71 21.98
CA ILE A 18 38.96 -9.47 22.10
C ILE A 18 38.95 -8.71 20.77
N SER A 19 40.02 -8.82 19.97
CA SER A 19 40.08 -8.35 18.59
C SER A 19 39.45 -9.32 17.59
N GLY A 20 38.48 -10.13 18.02
CA GLY A 20 37.56 -10.76 17.08
C GLY A 20 36.94 -9.63 16.25
N LEU A 21 37.36 -9.54 14.99
CA LEU A 21 36.99 -8.51 14.02
C LEU A 21 35.47 -8.30 14.04
N SER A 22 35.01 -7.32 14.82
CA SER A 22 33.69 -6.77 14.62
C SER A 22 33.72 -6.23 13.21
N HIS A 23 33.04 -6.91 12.29
CA HIS A 23 32.76 -6.36 10.97
C HIS A 23 31.84 -5.18 11.21
N ALA A 24 32.43 -4.01 11.48
CA ALA A 24 31.70 -2.77 11.52
C ALA A 24 30.94 -2.69 10.20
N GLY A 25 29.61 -2.50 10.28
CA GLY A 25 28.77 -2.51 9.10
C GLY A 25 29.29 -1.54 8.05
N VAL A 26 29.35 -1.97 6.80
CA VAL A 26 29.67 -1.08 5.67
C VAL A 26 28.49 -0.11 5.54
N THR A 27 28.67 1.13 5.97
CA THR A 27 27.71 2.21 5.73
C THR A 27 27.92 2.78 4.34
N SER A 28 26.84 3.08 3.63
CA SER A 28 26.91 3.75 2.33
C SER A 28 27.55 5.13 2.47
N ASN A 29 28.23 5.59 1.41
CA ASN A 29 28.66 6.99 1.28
C ASN A 29 27.47 7.94 1.00
N TYR A 30 26.29 7.39 0.72
CA TYR A 30 25.08 8.17 0.51
C TYR A 30 24.68 8.88 1.81
N THR A 31 24.63 10.21 1.76
CA THR A 31 24.13 11.06 2.83
C THR A 31 22.82 11.67 2.36
N ARG A 32 21.73 11.51 3.13
CA ARG A 32 20.48 12.23 2.84
C ARG A 32 20.71 13.72 3.07
N VAL A 33 20.02 14.55 2.29
CA VAL A 33 19.89 15.98 2.58
C VAL A 33 19.23 16.11 3.96
N ALA A 34 19.77 16.99 4.82
CA ALA A 34 19.30 17.12 6.20
C ALA A 34 17.91 17.77 6.30
N GLU A 35 17.55 18.59 5.32
CA GLU A 35 16.25 19.27 5.26
C GLU A 35 15.11 18.28 4.98
N PRO A 36 13.93 18.46 5.61
CA PRO A 36 12.73 17.70 5.28
C PRO A 36 12.40 17.81 3.78
N SER A 37 11.90 16.73 3.20
CA SER A 37 11.40 16.81 1.82
C SER A 37 10.16 17.70 1.77
N GLU A 38 10.10 18.57 0.77
CA GLU A 38 8.93 19.41 0.53
C GLU A 38 7.72 18.56 0.14
N GLU A 39 6.58 18.92 0.70
CA GLU A 39 5.30 18.30 0.39
C GLU A 39 4.83 18.70 -1.02
N MET A 40 4.26 17.76 -1.75
CA MET A 40 3.63 18.07 -3.04
C MET A 40 2.26 18.74 -2.81
N PRO A 41 1.93 19.83 -3.55
CA PRO A 41 0.60 20.45 -3.48
C PRO A 41 -0.53 19.46 -3.79
N LEU A 42 -1.72 19.68 -3.21
CA LEU A 42 -2.90 18.81 -3.42
C LEU A 42 -3.26 18.69 -4.90
N GLU A 43 -3.03 19.76 -5.66
CA GLU A 43 -3.31 19.89 -7.08
C GLU A 43 -2.38 19.04 -7.96
N THR A 44 -1.28 18.51 -7.39
CA THR A 44 -0.34 17.61 -8.08
C THR A 44 -1.02 16.31 -8.49
N PHE A 45 -2.00 15.86 -7.71
CA PHE A 45 -2.78 14.65 -7.97
C PHE A 45 -4.26 15.02 -8.11
N PRO A 46 -4.68 15.58 -9.25
CA PRO A 46 -6.07 15.95 -9.48
C PRO A 46 -6.94 14.70 -9.69
N PRO A 47 -8.25 14.77 -9.42
CA PRO A 47 -9.20 13.73 -9.80
C PRO A 47 -9.13 13.39 -11.29
N PRO A 48 -9.39 12.14 -11.69
CA PRO A 48 -9.45 11.75 -13.09
C PRO A 48 -10.58 12.50 -13.82
N ALA A 49 -10.35 12.79 -15.10
CA ALA A 49 -11.34 13.44 -15.93
C ALA A 49 -12.57 12.53 -16.17
N GLY A 50 -13.75 13.14 -16.24
CA GLY A 50 -15.02 12.44 -16.49
C GLY A 50 -15.99 12.58 -15.32
N LEU A 51 -17.28 12.62 -15.63
CA LEU A 51 -18.32 12.69 -14.61
C LEU A 51 -18.29 11.40 -13.77
N ASN A 52 -18.13 11.52 -12.46
CA ASN A 52 -18.14 10.38 -11.55
C ASN A 52 -17.08 9.30 -11.86
N ALA A 53 -15.95 9.70 -12.46
CA ALA A 53 -14.86 8.77 -12.78
C ALA A 53 -14.28 8.15 -11.49
N PRO A 54 -14.15 6.82 -11.40
CA PRO A 54 -13.51 6.16 -10.27
C PRO A 54 -12.10 6.67 -10.05
N GLU A 55 -11.71 6.93 -8.82
CA GLU A 55 -10.39 7.40 -8.44
C GLU A 55 -9.83 6.63 -7.24
N GLN A 56 -8.57 6.89 -6.92
CA GLN A 56 -7.88 6.29 -5.77
C GLN A 56 -7.89 4.76 -5.84
N VAL A 57 -7.82 4.22 -7.06
CA VAL A 57 -7.97 2.79 -7.32
C VAL A 57 -6.78 2.04 -6.73
N HIS A 58 -7.06 1.03 -5.93
CA HIS A 58 -6.02 0.18 -5.35
C HIS A 58 -6.52 -1.25 -5.15
N ILE A 59 -5.58 -2.20 -5.18
CA ILE A 59 -5.88 -3.62 -5.01
C ILE A 59 -5.01 -4.23 -3.92
N THR A 60 -5.53 -5.25 -3.25
CA THR A 60 -4.79 -6.08 -2.31
C THR A 60 -5.29 -7.52 -2.35
N GLN A 61 -4.48 -8.47 -1.90
CA GLN A 61 -4.87 -9.88 -1.88
C GLN A 61 -6.17 -10.06 -1.07
N GLY A 62 -7.14 -10.78 -1.63
CA GLY A 62 -8.49 -10.91 -1.09
C GLY A 62 -8.82 -12.26 -0.44
N ASP A 63 -7.87 -13.20 -0.43
CA ASP A 63 -8.01 -14.49 0.22
C ASP A 63 -6.68 -14.97 0.81
N HIS A 64 -6.66 -16.17 1.41
CA HIS A 64 -5.45 -16.73 2.01
C HIS A 64 -4.42 -17.21 0.97
N ASN A 65 -4.88 -17.68 -0.20
CA ASN A 65 -4.04 -18.45 -1.12
C ASN A 65 -3.64 -17.69 -2.40
N GLY A 66 -4.06 -16.43 -2.59
CA GLY A 66 -3.77 -15.65 -3.78
C GLY A 66 -4.75 -15.84 -4.94
N ARG A 67 -5.94 -16.41 -4.69
CA ARG A 67 -7.04 -16.56 -5.68
C ARG A 67 -8.16 -15.55 -5.50
N GLY A 68 -8.02 -14.63 -4.56
CA GLY A 68 -8.90 -13.51 -4.36
C GLY A 68 -8.15 -12.19 -4.47
N MET A 69 -8.86 -11.15 -4.91
CA MET A 69 -8.36 -9.78 -4.94
C MET A 69 -9.47 -8.87 -4.39
N ILE A 70 -9.12 -8.01 -3.44
CA ILE A 70 -9.96 -6.87 -3.04
C ILE A 70 -9.61 -5.74 -3.99
N ILE A 71 -10.61 -5.22 -4.70
CA ILE A 71 -10.51 -4.05 -5.57
C ILE A 71 -11.27 -2.93 -4.88
N SER A 72 -10.57 -1.82 -4.65
CA SER A 72 -11.09 -0.66 -3.94
C SER A 72 -10.99 0.59 -4.81
N TRP A 73 -11.99 1.46 -4.74
CA TRP A 73 -12.00 2.74 -5.44
C TRP A 73 -12.94 3.73 -4.76
N VAL A 74 -12.83 5.00 -5.14
CA VAL A 74 -13.72 6.08 -4.67
C VAL A 74 -14.47 6.68 -5.85
N THR A 75 -15.75 7.01 -5.67
CA THR A 75 -16.50 7.86 -6.61
C THR A 75 -17.06 9.12 -5.94
N PRO A 76 -17.15 10.26 -6.64
CA PRO A 76 -17.79 11.47 -6.11
C PRO A 76 -19.29 11.32 -5.84
N ILE A 77 -20.00 10.49 -6.61
CA ILE A 77 -21.45 10.28 -6.57
C ILE A 77 -21.74 8.77 -6.51
N ASN A 78 -22.75 8.38 -5.73
CA ASN A 78 -23.22 7.00 -5.65
C ASN A 78 -24.35 6.75 -6.66
N ASP A 79 -23.98 6.57 -7.92
CA ASP A 79 -24.90 6.25 -9.01
C ASP A 79 -24.98 4.75 -9.27
N ASP A 80 -26.06 4.31 -9.91
CA ASP A 80 -26.23 2.92 -10.33
C ASP A 80 -25.04 2.41 -11.14
N GLY A 81 -24.50 1.26 -10.74
CA GLY A 81 -23.32 0.64 -11.35
C GLY A 81 -21.98 1.16 -10.85
N SER A 82 -21.93 2.23 -10.03
CA SER A 82 -20.68 2.77 -9.46
C SER A 82 -19.98 1.76 -8.55
N ASN A 83 -20.73 0.83 -7.96
CA ASN A 83 -20.25 -0.22 -7.05
C ASN A 83 -20.00 -1.56 -7.76
N VAL A 84 -19.87 -1.60 -9.09
CA VAL A 84 -19.63 -2.84 -9.83
C VAL A 84 -18.23 -2.86 -10.40
N VAL A 85 -17.52 -3.97 -10.22
CA VAL A 85 -16.31 -4.29 -10.97
C VAL A 85 -16.62 -5.37 -12.01
N GLN A 86 -16.25 -5.11 -13.27
CA GLN A 86 -16.23 -6.12 -14.32
C GLN A 86 -14.80 -6.61 -14.53
N TYR A 87 -14.60 -7.93 -14.69
CA TYR A 87 -13.26 -8.51 -14.84
C TYR A 87 -13.25 -9.75 -15.73
N TRP A 88 -12.13 -9.98 -16.41
CA TRP A 88 -11.91 -11.11 -17.32
C TRP A 88 -10.41 -11.41 -17.50
N VAL A 89 -10.11 -12.62 -17.98
CA VAL A 89 -8.73 -13.04 -18.29
C VAL A 89 -8.23 -12.25 -19.50
N ALA A 90 -7.00 -11.71 -19.43
CA ALA A 90 -6.46 -10.81 -20.44
C ALA A 90 -6.35 -11.43 -21.85
N ASP A 91 -6.00 -12.71 -21.92
CA ASP A 91 -5.93 -13.48 -23.17
C ASP A 91 -7.25 -14.19 -23.53
N GLY A 92 -8.31 -13.94 -22.76
CA GLY A 92 -9.64 -14.52 -22.99
C GLY A 92 -10.55 -13.62 -23.83
N ASP A 93 -11.71 -14.15 -24.20
CA ASP A 93 -12.75 -13.37 -24.87
C ASP A 93 -13.41 -12.38 -23.89
N GLU A 94 -13.46 -11.11 -24.27
CA GLU A 94 -14.10 -10.04 -23.50
C GLU A 94 -15.61 -10.30 -23.27
N SER A 95 -16.24 -11.15 -24.06
CA SER A 95 -17.61 -11.64 -23.83
C SER A 95 -17.76 -12.46 -22.54
N THR A 96 -16.66 -12.94 -21.95
CA THR A 96 -16.62 -13.74 -20.72
C THR A 96 -16.51 -12.91 -19.44
N LYS A 97 -16.74 -11.59 -19.53
CA LYS A 97 -16.76 -10.68 -18.38
C LYS A 97 -17.60 -11.24 -17.24
N LYS A 98 -16.98 -11.32 -16.07
CA LYS A 98 -17.65 -11.57 -14.80
C LYS A 98 -17.82 -10.24 -14.08
N SER A 99 -18.81 -10.18 -13.21
CA SER A 99 -19.04 -9.01 -12.36
C SER A 99 -18.95 -9.39 -10.89
N ALA A 100 -18.54 -8.44 -10.06
CA ALA A 100 -18.70 -8.50 -8.61
C ALA A 100 -19.20 -7.16 -8.10
N GLU A 101 -20.11 -7.21 -7.13
CA GLU A 101 -20.63 -6.02 -6.45
C GLU A 101 -19.74 -5.68 -5.25
N ALA A 102 -19.48 -4.39 -5.08
CA ALA A 102 -18.78 -3.82 -3.94
C ALA A 102 -19.77 -3.47 -2.83
N SER A 103 -19.30 -3.58 -1.58
CA SER A 103 -19.89 -2.81 -0.48
C SER A 103 -19.47 -1.35 -0.63
N THR A 104 -20.43 -0.43 -0.46
CA THR A 104 -20.20 1.01 -0.50
C THR A 104 -20.34 1.62 0.89
N SER A 105 -19.41 2.48 1.29
CA SER A 105 -19.45 3.23 2.55
C SER A 105 -19.00 4.68 2.37
N THR A 106 -19.29 5.52 3.36
CA THR A 106 -18.75 6.87 3.49
C THR A 106 -18.34 7.10 4.94
N TYR A 107 -17.46 8.06 5.17
CA TYR A 107 -17.15 8.53 6.51
C TYR A 107 -17.06 10.06 6.55
N ARG A 108 -17.29 10.61 7.73
CA ARG A 108 -16.98 12.00 8.07
C ARG A 108 -15.83 12.03 9.05
N TYR A 109 -14.99 13.04 8.97
CA TYR A 109 -13.95 13.28 9.96
C TYR A 109 -13.84 14.79 10.17
N TYR A 110 -14.23 15.28 11.35
CA TYR A 110 -14.36 16.71 11.61
C TYR A 110 -15.24 17.41 10.54
N ASP A 111 -14.71 18.35 9.78
CA ASP A 111 -15.40 19.10 8.73
C ASP A 111 -15.34 18.42 7.34
N TYR A 112 -14.58 17.32 7.22
CA TYR A 112 -14.47 16.54 6.00
C TYR A 112 -15.59 15.50 5.86
N ALA A 113 -16.04 15.30 4.63
CA ALA A 113 -16.89 14.18 4.21
C ALA A 113 -16.24 13.48 3.01
N SER A 114 -16.11 12.16 3.09
CA SER A 114 -15.53 11.36 2.01
C SER A 114 -16.45 11.29 0.79
N GLY A 115 -15.86 10.96 -0.36
CA GLY A 115 -16.61 10.34 -1.44
C GLY A 115 -17.16 8.96 -1.05
N PHE A 116 -17.73 8.25 -2.02
CA PHE A 116 -18.23 6.89 -1.83
C PHE A 116 -17.10 5.89 -2.02
N LEU A 117 -16.75 5.17 -0.95
CA LEU A 117 -15.70 4.17 -0.95
C LEU A 117 -16.30 2.81 -1.29
N HIS A 118 -15.77 2.16 -2.31
CA HIS A 118 -16.25 0.88 -2.80
C HIS A 118 -15.19 -0.19 -2.57
N HIS A 119 -15.59 -1.35 -2.05
CA HIS A 119 -14.73 -2.52 -1.89
C HIS A 119 -15.41 -3.78 -2.44
N ALA A 120 -14.88 -4.32 -3.54
CA ALA A 120 -15.32 -5.59 -4.12
C ALA A 120 -14.27 -6.67 -3.89
N THR A 121 -14.67 -7.87 -3.45
CA THR A 121 -13.78 -9.03 -3.40
C THR A 121 -14.09 -9.98 -4.56
N ILE A 122 -13.23 -10.02 -5.56
CA ILE A 122 -13.26 -11.07 -6.60
C ILE A 122 -12.57 -12.33 -6.09
N LYS A 123 -13.11 -13.50 -6.42
CA LYS A 123 -12.67 -14.80 -5.87
C LYS A 123 -12.56 -15.84 -6.98
N LYS A 124 -11.93 -16.97 -6.65
CA LYS A 124 -11.77 -18.14 -7.54
C LYS A 124 -11.00 -17.78 -8.83
N LEU A 125 -10.09 -16.82 -8.75
CA LEU A 125 -9.18 -16.50 -9.85
C LEU A 125 -8.23 -17.66 -10.13
N GLU A 126 -7.71 -17.71 -11.33
CA GLU A 126 -6.64 -18.62 -11.73
C GLU A 126 -5.30 -18.07 -11.25
N TYR A 127 -4.33 -18.93 -10.98
CA TYR A 127 -2.98 -18.54 -10.58
C TYR A 127 -2.15 -18.14 -11.81
N SER A 128 -1.17 -17.25 -11.62
CA SER A 128 -0.27 -16.80 -12.69
C SER A 128 -1.00 -16.26 -13.93
N THR A 129 -2.16 -15.64 -13.73
CA THR A 129 -3.04 -15.20 -14.82
C THR A 129 -3.21 -13.69 -14.75
N LYS A 130 -3.04 -13.03 -15.89
CA LYS A 130 -3.33 -11.60 -16.02
C LYS A 130 -4.83 -11.40 -16.20
N TYR A 131 -5.41 -10.52 -15.39
CA TYR A 131 -6.80 -10.10 -15.48
C TYR A 131 -6.89 -8.63 -15.85
N PHE A 132 -7.82 -8.28 -16.73
CA PHE A 132 -8.32 -6.92 -16.85
C PHE A 132 -9.48 -6.73 -15.89
N TYR A 133 -9.62 -5.50 -15.38
CA TYR A 133 -10.83 -5.10 -14.68
C TYR A 133 -11.22 -3.66 -15.03
N GLU A 134 -12.52 -3.39 -14.99
CA GLU A 134 -13.13 -2.11 -15.30
C GLU A 134 -14.01 -1.63 -14.14
N LEU A 135 -13.95 -0.33 -13.91
CA LEU A 135 -14.69 0.39 -12.88
C LEU A 135 -15.40 1.58 -13.52
N GLY A 136 -16.52 1.99 -12.93
CA GLY A 136 -17.31 3.13 -13.39
C GLY A 136 -18.23 2.78 -14.57
N THR A 137 -18.99 3.78 -15.01
CA THR A 137 -20.07 3.58 -15.99
C THR A 137 -19.95 4.54 -17.18
N GLY A 138 -20.46 4.10 -18.33
CA GLY A 138 -20.59 4.92 -19.53
C GLY A 138 -19.27 5.51 -20.02
N ARG A 139 -19.19 6.85 -20.08
CA ARG A 139 -18.00 7.58 -20.60
C ARG A 139 -16.88 7.73 -19.57
N SER A 140 -17.12 7.33 -18.32
CA SER A 140 -16.17 7.46 -17.22
C SER A 140 -15.59 6.12 -16.78
N THR A 141 -15.80 5.06 -17.58
CA THR A 141 -15.22 3.75 -17.34
C THR A 141 -13.69 3.83 -17.41
N ARG A 142 -13.01 3.29 -16.39
CA ARG A 142 -11.55 3.17 -16.33
C ARG A 142 -11.16 1.70 -16.30
N ARG A 143 -10.16 1.34 -17.11
CA ARG A 143 -9.64 -0.02 -17.26
C ARG A 143 -8.25 -0.14 -16.65
N PHE A 144 -8.04 -1.22 -15.91
CA PHE A 144 -6.78 -1.56 -15.24
C PHE A 144 -6.47 -3.05 -15.45
N SER A 145 -5.34 -3.52 -14.93
CA SER A 145 -4.99 -4.93 -14.97
C SER A 145 -4.10 -5.33 -13.81
N PHE A 146 -4.18 -6.58 -13.36
CA PHE A 146 -3.25 -7.17 -12.41
C PHE A 146 -2.92 -8.61 -12.81
N THR A 147 -1.88 -9.18 -12.22
CA THR A 147 -1.53 -10.60 -12.39
C THR A 147 -1.63 -11.31 -11.05
N THR A 148 -2.40 -12.40 -10.99
CA THR A 148 -2.47 -13.22 -9.77
C THR A 148 -1.12 -13.90 -9.49
N PRO A 149 -0.78 -14.14 -8.22
CA PRO A 149 0.45 -14.83 -7.89
C PRO A 149 0.42 -16.28 -8.41
N PRO A 150 1.60 -16.91 -8.57
CA PRO A 150 1.68 -18.36 -8.73
C PRO A 150 1.08 -19.06 -7.52
N LYS A 151 0.64 -20.31 -7.73
CA LYS A 151 0.19 -21.17 -6.63
C LYS A 151 1.31 -21.32 -5.61
N ALA A 152 1.02 -21.12 -4.32
CA ALA A 152 1.99 -21.28 -3.25
C ALA A 152 2.66 -22.68 -3.29
N GLY A 153 3.97 -22.69 -3.06
CA GLY A 153 4.80 -23.88 -3.04
C GLY A 153 6.20 -23.55 -2.49
N PRO A 154 6.98 -24.57 -2.09
CA PRO A 154 8.25 -24.37 -1.39
C PRO A 154 9.31 -23.61 -2.20
N ASP A 155 9.33 -23.80 -3.52
CA ASP A 155 10.35 -23.24 -4.42
C ASP A 155 9.79 -22.21 -5.40
N VAL A 156 8.66 -21.59 -5.06
CA VAL A 156 7.97 -20.65 -5.95
C VAL A 156 8.56 -19.25 -5.76
N PRO A 157 9.24 -18.69 -6.77
CA PRO A 157 9.84 -17.36 -6.64
C PRO A 157 8.76 -16.28 -6.65
N TYR A 158 8.96 -15.25 -5.84
CA TYR A 158 8.14 -14.06 -5.81
C TYR A 158 8.96 -12.85 -5.34
N THR A 159 8.75 -11.69 -5.94
CA THR A 159 9.50 -10.46 -5.60
C THR A 159 8.58 -9.43 -4.96
N PHE A 160 8.83 -9.13 -3.69
CA PHE A 160 8.15 -8.07 -2.96
C PHE A 160 8.97 -6.77 -3.01
N GLY A 161 8.32 -5.66 -3.33
CA GLY A 161 8.76 -4.35 -2.88
C GLY A 161 8.47 -4.20 -1.39
N VAL A 162 9.30 -3.44 -0.68
CA VAL A 162 9.06 -3.09 0.73
C VAL A 162 9.15 -1.59 0.84
N ILE A 163 8.05 -0.96 1.24
CA ILE A 163 7.90 0.49 1.39
C ILE A 163 7.22 0.74 2.74
N GLY A 164 7.64 1.78 3.44
CA GLY A 164 6.98 2.28 4.65
C GLY A 164 7.17 3.79 4.70
N ASP A 165 6.37 4.45 5.53
CA ASP A 165 6.56 5.88 5.82
C ASP A 165 6.57 6.73 4.55
N LEU A 166 5.64 6.44 3.63
CA LEU A 166 5.75 6.96 2.28
C LEU A 166 5.40 8.45 2.26
N GLY A 167 4.24 8.85 2.79
CA GLY A 167 3.74 10.22 2.69
C GLY A 167 3.56 10.67 1.24
N GLN A 168 3.55 11.98 1.01
CA GLN A 168 3.27 12.59 -0.30
C GLN A 168 4.16 13.80 -0.60
N THR A 169 5.46 13.63 -0.38
CA THR A 169 6.53 14.60 -0.66
C THR A 169 7.25 14.31 -1.99
N TYR A 170 8.07 15.23 -2.48
CA TYR A 170 8.90 14.95 -3.67
C TYR A 170 9.82 13.73 -3.50
N ALA A 171 10.33 13.46 -2.29
CA ALA A 171 11.09 12.24 -1.99
C ALA A 171 10.21 10.98 -2.00
N SER A 172 8.95 11.09 -1.55
CA SER A 172 7.93 10.03 -1.66
C SER A 172 7.71 9.66 -3.12
N ASN A 173 7.56 10.66 -3.98
CA ASN A 173 7.41 10.49 -5.42
C ASN A 173 8.63 9.78 -6.03
N GLN A 174 9.84 10.23 -5.70
CA GLN A 174 11.06 9.58 -6.16
C GLN A 174 11.13 8.11 -5.71
N THR A 175 10.75 7.82 -4.46
CA THR A 175 10.74 6.46 -3.92
C THR A 175 9.76 5.56 -4.67
N LEU A 176 8.53 6.02 -4.88
CA LEU A 176 7.50 5.27 -5.61
C LEU A 176 7.92 5.01 -7.07
N TYR A 177 8.39 6.03 -7.78
CA TYR A 177 8.79 5.87 -9.18
C TYR A 177 10.10 5.07 -9.34
N ASN A 178 11.02 5.14 -8.37
CA ASN A 178 12.17 4.24 -8.33
C ASN A 178 11.72 2.78 -8.18
N TYR A 179 10.76 2.50 -7.30
CA TYR A 179 10.16 1.17 -7.18
C TYR A 179 9.52 0.72 -8.49
N MET A 180 8.65 1.56 -9.06
CA MET A 180 7.94 1.24 -10.31
C MET A 180 8.87 1.07 -11.52
N SER A 181 10.07 1.67 -11.50
CA SER A 181 11.08 1.47 -12.54
C SER A 181 11.65 0.04 -12.57
N ASN A 182 11.48 -0.73 -11.49
CA ASN A 182 11.90 -2.13 -11.43
C ASN A 182 10.76 -3.05 -11.91
N PRO A 183 10.88 -3.67 -13.10
CA PRO A 183 9.82 -4.51 -13.65
C PRO A 183 9.63 -5.84 -12.90
N LYS A 184 10.50 -6.15 -11.93
CA LYS A 184 10.42 -7.39 -11.14
C LYS A 184 9.46 -7.30 -9.96
N GLY A 185 9.08 -6.10 -9.50
CA GLY A 185 8.17 -5.95 -8.37
C GLY A 185 6.78 -6.53 -8.69
N GLN A 186 6.31 -7.48 -7.89
CA GLN A 186 5.02 -8.17 -8.11
C GLN A 186 3.95 -7.80 -7.09
N ALA A 187 4.37 -7.39 -5.89
CA ALA A 187 3.51 -6.89 -4.83
C ALA A 187 4.35 -5.98 -3.91
N VAL A 188 3.69 -5.11 -3.16
CA VAL A 188 4.34 -4.26 -2.15
C VAL A 188 3.93 -4.73 -0.76
N LEU A 189 4.89 -4.95 0.12
CA LEU A 189 4.66 -4.99 1.57
C LEU A 189 4.75 -3.54 2.06
N PHE A 190 3.62 -2.97 2.47
CA PHE A 190 3.54 -1.59 2.94
C PHE A 190 3.47 -1.57 4.48
N VAL A 191 4.54 -1.11 5.13
CA VAL A 191 4.76 -1.34 6.58
C VAL A 191 4.21 -0.24 7.50
N GLY A 192 3.24 0.54 7.03
CA GLY A 192 2.56 1.58 7.82
C GLY A 192 2.98 3.00 7.45
N ASP A 193 2.25 3.96 8.01
CA ASP A 193 2.39 5.40 7.84
C ASP A 193 2.26 5.82 6.36
N LEU A 194 1.00 5.84 5.92
CA LEU A 194 0.60 6.01 4.53
C LEU A 194 0.63 7.49 4.12
N SER A 195 -0.38 8.25 4.53
CA SER A 195 -0.66 9.57 3.96
C SER A 195 -0.06 10.74 4.74
N TYR A 196 0.24 10.54 6.03
CA TYR A 196 0.59 11.59 6.99
C TYR A 196 -0.46 12.73 7.04
N ALA A 197 -1.74 12.40 6.81
CA ALA A 197 -2.83 13.38 6.86
C ALA A 197 -2.98 14.03 8.25
N ASP A 198 -2.60 13.33 9.31
CA ASP A 198 -2.66 13.77 10.72
C ASP A 198 -1.65 14.86 11.08
N ASP A 199 -0.59 15.05 10.28
CA ASP A 199 0.37 16.15 10.42
C ASP A 199 -0.21 17.52 10.02
N HIS A 200 -1.42 17.54 9.44
CA HIS A 200 -2.08 18.76 8.98
C HIS A 200 -3.13 19.27 9.98
N PRO A 201 -3.46 20.58 9.95
CA PRO A 201 -4.51 21.14 10.80
C PRO A 201 -5.81 20.33 10.71
N ASN A 202 -6.30 19.88 11.86
CA ASN A 202 -7.49 19.03 12.01
C ASN A 202 -7.43 17.69 11.25
N HIS A 203 -6.23 17.19 10.97
CA HIS A 203 -5.96 15.97 10.20
C HIS A 203 -6.62 16.03 8.82
N ASP A 204 -6.23 17.02 8.00
CA ASP A 204 -6.85 17.32 6.71
C ASP A 204 -6.99 16.09 5.81
N GLN A 205 -8.18 15.50 5.82
CA GLN A 205 -8.45 14.22 5.14
C GLN A 205 -8.40 14.31 3.62
N ARG A 206 -8.33 15.52 3.03
CA ARG A 206 -8.04 15.68 1.60
C ARG A 206 -6.68 15.08 1.25
N LYS A 207 -5.77 14.97 2.23
CA LYS A 207 -4.46 14.32 2.10
C LYS A 207 -4.56 12.81 1.90
N TRP A 208 -5.57 12.16 2.46
CA TRP A 208 -5.86 10.76 2.12
C TRP A 208 -6.33 10.61 0.67
N ASP A 209 -7.11 11.57 0.16
CA ASP A 209 -7.57 11.55 -1.23
C ASP A 209 -6.44 11.76 -2.23
N SER A 210 -5.57 12.76 -2.01
CA SER A 210 -4.39 12.99 -2.85
C SER A 210 -3.38 11.83 -2.75
N TYR A 211 -3.19 11.25 -1.56
CA TYR A 211 -2.35 10.06 -1.40
C TYR A 211 -2.89 8.87 -2.19
N GLY A 212 -4.21 8.61 -2.14
CA GLY A 212 -4.86 7.56 -2.93
C GLY A 212 -4.63 7.73 -4.43
N ARG A 213 -4.73 8.96 -4.94
CA ARG A 213 -4.43 9.28 -6.35
C ARG A 213 -2.94 9.19 -6.68
N PHE A 214 -2.07 9.54 -5.73
CA PHE A 214 -0.61 9.47 -5.86
C PHE A 214 -0.12 8.02 -6.05
N VAL A 215 -0.63 7.08 -5.26
CA VAL A 215 -0.19 5.67 -5.32
C VAL A 215 -0.91 4.82 -6.35
N GLU A 216 -2.06 5.28 -6.87
CA GLU A 216 -2.88 4.58 -7.88
C GLU A 216 -2.08 4.02 -9.08
N PRO A 217 -1.10 4.75 -9.67
CA PRO A 217 -0.29 4.24 -10.78
C PRO A 217 0.48 2.94 -10.46
N SER A 218 0.70 2.63 -9.18
CA SER A 218 1.24 1.34 -8.72
C SER A 218 0.13 0.45 -8.17
N ALA A 219 -0.62 0.95 -7.19
CA ALA A 219 -1.54 0.15 -6.38
C ALA A 219 -2.77 -0.36 -7.15
N ALA A 220 -3.11 0.22 -8.31
CA ALA A 220 -4.16 -0.33 -9.18
C ALA A 220 -3.70 -1.53 -10.02
N TYR A 221 -2.39 -1.80 -10.10
CA TYR A 221 -1.82 -2.80 -11.02
C TYR A 221 -1.14 -3.98 -10.32
N GLN A 222 -0.84 -3.83 -9.03
CA GLN A 222 -0.24 -4.86 -8.20
C GLN A 222 -0.73 -4.74 -6.76
N PRO A 223 -0.87 -5.85 -6.01
CA PRO A 223 -1.35 -5.80 -4.66
C PRO A 223 -0.34 -5.09 -3.75
N TRP A 224 -0.83 -4.12 -2.99
CA TRP A 224 -0.14 -3.58 -1.82
C TRP A 224 -0.73 -4.24 -0.58
N ILE A 225 0.11 -4.86 0.24
CA ILE A 225 -0.27 -5.53 1.48
C ILE A 225 -0.10 -4.51 2.61
N TRP A 226 -1.22 -4.07 3.16
CA TRP A 226 -1.28 -2.95 4.09
C TRP A 226 -1.02 -3.39 5.52
N ALA A 227 -0.16 -2.64 6.21
CA ALA A 227 -0.12 -2.57 7.67
C ALA A 227 -0.51 -1.15 8.11
N ALA A 228 -1.11 -1.05 9.30
CA ALA A 228 -1.36 0.24 9.93
C ALA A 228 -0.14 0.68 10.76
N GLY A 229 0.34 1.90 10.54
CA GLY A 229 1.32 2.58 11.38
C GLY A 229 0.66 3.45 12.45
N ASN A 230 1.44 4.28 13.14
CA ASN A 230 0.90 5.19 14.15
C ASN A 230 0.20 6.41 13.55
N HIS A 231 0.61 6.87 12.36
CA HIS A 231 -0.07 7.97 11.67
C HIS A 231 -1.47 7.57 11.19
N GLU A 232 -1.77 6.27 11.10
CA GLU A 232 -3.13 5.79 10.83
C GLU A 232 -4.03 5.79 12.07
N ILE A 233 -3.52 6.02 13.28
CA ILE A 233 -4.34 6.01 14.50
C ILE A 233 -5.43 7.08 14.39
N ASP A 234 -5.14 8.26 13.83
CA ASP A 234 -6.11 9.33 13.56
C ASP A 234 -7.07 9.57 14.76
N TYR A 235 -6.49 9.64 15.97
CA TYR A 235 -7.22 9.84 17.22
C TYR A 235 -7.04 11.28 17.69
N ALA A 236 -8.06 12.11 17.50
CA ALA A 236 -8.05 13.54 17.79
C ALA A 236 -9.30 13.99 18.58
N PRO A 237 -9.37 13.71 19.91
CA PRO A 237 -10.51 14.09 20.73
C PRO A 237 -10.81 15.59 20.77
N SER A 238 -9.79 16.44 20.55
CA SER A 238 -9.91 17.90 20.51
C SER A 238 -10.85 18.40 19.41
N ILE A 239 -11.02 17.61 18.33
CA ILE A 239 -11.92 17.89 17.21
C ILE A 239 -13.10 16.90 17.14
N GLY A 240 -13.33 16.14 18.22
CA GLY A 240 -14.44 15.19 18.33
C GLY A 240 -14.18 13.81 17.70
N GLU A 241 -12.98 13.57 17.17
CA GLU A 241 -12.63 12.31 16.50
C GLU A 241 -11.97 11.34 17.48
N THR A 242 -12.76 10.42 18.02
CA THR A 242 -12.34 9.51 19.11
C THR A 242 -12.25 8.04 18.68
N GLN A 243 -12.45 7.75 17.41
CA GLN A 243 -12.38 6.39 16.88
C GLN A 243 -11.04 6.17 16.19
N ALA A 244 -10.16 5.39 16.83
CA ALA A 244 -8.87 5.05 16.24
C ALA A 244 -9.02 4.31 14.90
N PHE A 245 -8.11 4.61 13.97
CA PHE A 245 -8.00 4.04 12.63
C PHE A 245 -9.22 4.27 11.74
N LYS A 246 -10.04 5.27 12.03
CA LYS A 246 -11.30 5.51 11.31
C LYS A 246 -11.09 5.76 9.82
N PRO A 247 -10.19 6.67 9.37
CA PRO A 247 -9.91 6.85 7.95
C PRO A 247 -9.32 5.60 7.30
N TYR A 248 -8.27 5.02 7.91
CA TYR A 248 -7.60 3.81 7.39
C TYR A 248 -8.57 2.65 7.15
N LYS A 249 -9.39 2.30 8.15
CA LYS A 249 -10.34 1.17 8.05
C LYS A 249 -11.43 1.38 7.01
N ASN A 250 -11.78 2.62 6.69
CA ASN A 250 -12.75 2.91 5.63
C ASN A 250 -12.10 2.85 4.24
N ARG A 251 -10.79 3.15 4.12
CA ARG A 251 -10.10 3.28 2.82
C ARG A 251 -9.39 2.00 2.39
N TYR A 252 -8.77 1.27 3.32
CA TYR A 252 -7.86 0.15 3.01
C TYR A 252 -8.37 -1.14 3.67
N HIS A 253 -9.23 -1.86 2.95
CA HIS A 253 -9.70 -3.17 3.39
C HIS A 253 -8.64 -4.25 3.19
N VAL A 254 -8.48 -5.13 4.18
CA VAL A 254 -7.54 -6.26 4.18
C VAL A 254 -8.29 -7.60 4.33
N PRO A 255 -7.71 -8.75 3.91
CA PRO A 255 -8.37 -10.06 3.94
C PRO A 255 -8.35 -10.69 5.35
N TYR A 256 -8.55 -9.91 6.42
CA TYR A 256 -8.30 -10.35 7.80
C TYR A 256 -9.07 -11.63 8.18
N ARG A 257 -10.34 -11.75 7.78
CA ARG A 257 -11.15 -12.95 8.02
C ARG A 257 -10.60 -14.18 7.29
N ALA A 258 -10.10 -14.02 6.07
CA ALA A 258 -9.50 -15.11 5.31
C ALA A 258 -8.17 -15.56 5.93
N SER A 259 -7.46 -14.65 6.61
CA SER A 259 -6.26 -14.95 7.41
C SER A 259 -6.56 -15.40 8.84
N GLN A 260 -7.83 -15.52 9.24
CA GLN A 260 -8.25 -15.83 10.62
C GLN A 260 -7.77 -14.80 11.67
N SER A 261 -7.40 -13.60 11.24
CA SER A 261 -7.14 -12.47 12.14
C SER A 261 -8.45 -11.96 12.74
N THR A 262 -8.39 -11.52 13.99
CA THR A 262 -9.51 -10.86 14.69
C THR A 262 -9.59 -9.37 14.40
N SER A 263 -8.59 -8.80 13.72
CA SER A 263 -8.43 -7.36 13.49
C SER A 263 -8.44 -7.04 11.99
N PRO A 264 -9.18 -6.00 11.54
CA PRO A 264 -9.07 -5.46 10.18
C PRO A 264 -7.86 -4.54 9.99
N LEU A 265 -6.90 -4.55 10.92
CA LEU A 265 -5.63 -3.82 10.88
C LEU A 265 -4.49 -4.81 10.65
#